data_AF-A0A0F9LPT9-F1
#
_entry.id   AF-A0A0F9LPT9-F1
#
_cell.length_a   1.000
_cell.length_b   1.000
_cell.length_c   1.000
_cell.angle_alpha   90.00
_cell.angle_beta   90.00
_cell.angle_gamma   90.00
#
_symmetry.space_group_name_H-M   'P 1'
#
loop_
_entity.id
_entity.type
_entity.pdbx_description
1 polymer ?
#
loop_
_entity_poly.entity_id
_entity_poly.type
_entity_poly.pdbx_seq_one_letter_code
_entity_poly.pdbx_strand_id
1 'polypeptide(L)'
;MWLPKAMEEKYPIGNGHRTFEQIGELIKEKFRNSRAVMSVFKQFGIHPKELDDFQILIEDLDGKYAETDATVMRLSKTLWEKDFFEDYWFLCCHEIMHFCARLFEQKTGLKVGDQPGEDDDEPYLHDKEEQWAFALSIASEIERNTDPDVIYNRIFPKISWHFNSPSRGKEAFGMLVEKAKKILNL
;
A
#
# COMPACT_ATOMS: atom_id res chain seq x y z
N MET A 1 12.66 -28.90 -11.49
CA MET A 1 11.80 -27.89 -10.85
C MET A 1 12.48 -27.54 -9.53
N TRP A 2 13.22 -26.43 -9.49
CA TRP A 2 13.93 -25.97 -8.30
C TRP A 2 12.96 -25.07 -7.53
N LEU A 3 12.46 -25.52 -6.39
CA LEU A 3 11.82 -24.63 -5.43
C LEU A 3 12.94 -23.81 -4.78
N PRO A 4 12.96 -22.47 -4.94
CA PRO A 4 14.09 -21.67 -4.46
C PRO A 4 14.14 -21.72 -2.93
N LYS A 5 15.36 -21.82 -2.37
CA LYS A 5 15.68 -21.80 -0.93
C LYS A 5 14.98 -20.71 -0.12
N ALA A 6 14.50 -19.66 -0.78
CA ALA A 6 13.67 -18.60 -0.21
C ALA A 6 12.49 -19.16 0.60
N MET A 7 11.75 -20.18 0.13
CA MET A 7 10.50 -20.60 0.80
C MET A 7 10.68 -21.19 2.22
N GLU A 8 11.91 -21.54 2.62
CA GLU A 8 12.22 -22.09 3.94
C GLU A 8 12.68 -21.04 4.96
N GLU A 9 13.00 -19.82 4.51
CA GLU A 9 13.39 -18.73 5.40
C GLU A 9 12.22 -18.32 6.31
N LYS A 10 12.49 -18.13 7.60
CA LYS A 10 11.49 -17.71 8.57
C LYS A 10 11.82 -16.35 9.14
N TYR A 11 10.79 -15.51 9.24
CA TYR A 11 10.94 -14.11 9.66
C TYR A 11 10.21 -13.84 10.97
N PRO A 12 10.75 -12.95 11.82
CA PRO A 12 10.13 -12.61 13.09
C PRO A 12 8.82 -11.84 12.84
N ILE A 13 7.71 -12.36 13.37
CA ILE A 13 6.38 -11.75 13.32
C ILE A 13 5.74 -11.87 14.68
N GLY A 14 5.54 -10.75 15.39
CA GLY A 14 5.16 -10.75 16.81
C GLY A 14 6.10 -11.62 17.65
N ASN A 15 5.54 -12.59 18.39
CA ASN A 15 6.32 -13.50 19.25
C ASN A 15 6.78 -14.80 18.54
N GLY A 16 6.66 -14.89 17.21
CA GLY A 16 6.91 -16.12 16.45
C GLY A 16 7.74 -15.91 15.19
N HIS A 17 7.95 -17.01 14.45
CA HIS A 17 8.62 -17.01 13.16
C HIS A 17 7.68 -17.61 12.10
N ARG A 18 7.56 -16.97 10.93
CA ARG A 18 6.67 -17.42 9.84
C ARG A 18 7.45 -17.58 8.53
N THR A 19 7.06 -18.57 7.72
CA THR A 19 7.57 -18.72 6.34
C THR A 19 6.98 -17.64 5.43
N PHE A 20 7.57 -17.45 4.25
CA PHE A 20 7.06 -16.49 3.26
C PHE A 20 5.61 -16.73 2.84
N GLU A 21 5.24 -17.98 2.59
CA GLU A 21 3.87 -18.34 2.25
C GLU A 21 2.88 -17.95 3.36
N GLN A 22 3.26 -18.22 4.63
CA GLN A 22 2.45 -17.86 5.78
C GLN A 22 2.32 -16.34 5.96
N ILE A 23 3.36 -15.59 5.59
CA ILE A 23 3.35 -14.13 5.64
C ILE A 23 2.46 -13.55 4.55
N GLY A 24 2.57 -14.05 3.32
CA GLY A 24 1.72 -13.63 2.21
C GLY A 24 0.24 -13.86 2.52
N GLU A 25 -0.12 -15.04 3.01
CA GLU A 25 -1.50 -15.33 3.41
C GLU A 25 -1.97 -14.46 4.58
N LEU A 26 -1.10 -14.18 5.56
CA LEU A 26 -1.41 -13.26 6.64
C LEU A 26 -1.66 -11.82 6.13
N ILE A 27 -0.86 -11.33 5.19
CA ILE A 27 -1.08 -10.01 4.58
C ILE A 27 -2.43 -9.97 3.85
N LYS A 28 -2.75 -10.99 3.05
CA LYS A 28 -4.05 -11.09 2.37
C LYS A 28 -5.21 -11.17 3.35
N GLU A 29 -5.07 -11.92 4.44
CA GLU A 29 -6.08 -11.97 5.51
C GLU A 29 -6.29 -10.58 6.13
N LYS A 30 -5.21 -9.85 6.42
CA LYS A 30 -5.29 -8.48 6.94
C LYS A 30 -5.94 -7.52 5.93
N PHE A 31 -5.69 -7.67 4.62
CA PHE A 31 -6.41 -6.93 3.60
C PHE A 31 -7.90 -7.21 3.62
N ARG A 32 -8.31 -8.49 3.65
CA ARG A 32 -9.73 -8.89 3.72
C ARG A 32 -10.43 -8.34 4.96
N ASN A 33 -9.70 -8.20 6.07
CA ASN A 33 -10.23 -7.68 7.33
C ASN A 33 -10.14 -6.14 7.47
N SER A 34 -9.43 -5.44 6.58
CA SER A 34 -9.33 -3.98 6.62
C SER A 34 -10.52 -3.34 5.92
N ARG A 35 -11.28 -2.53 6.67
CA ARG A 35 -12.36 -1.68 6.16
C ARG A 35 -11.83 -0.69 5.14
N ALA A 36 -10.63 -0.14 5.34
CA ALA A 36 -10.01 0.79 4.39
C ALA A 36 -9.77 0.12 3.03
N VAL A 37 -9.15 -1.06 3.02
CA VAL A 37 -8.86 -1.81 1.79
C VAL A 37 -10.14 -2.25 1.09
N MET A 38 -11.12 -2.77 1.85
CA MET A 38 -12.40 -3.19 1.29
C MET A 38 -13.21 -2.01 0.70
N SER A 39 -13.08 -0.82 1.27
CA SER A 39 -13.69 0.40 0.72
C SER A 39 -13.10 0.76 -0.65
N VAL A 40 -11.77 0.69 -0.78
CA VAL A 40 -11.07 0.88 -2.07
C VAL A 40 -11.48 -0.20 -3.07
N PHE A 41 -11.49 -1.47 -2.69
CA PHE A 41 -11.93 -2.56 -3.57
C PHE A 41 -13.32 -2.30 -4.14
N LYS A 42 -14.27 -1.89 -3.28
CA LYS A 42 -15.62 -1.51 -3.71
C LYS A 42 -15.61 -0.34 -4.69
N GLN A 43 -14.81 0.69 -4.42
CA GLN A 43 -14.74 1.88 -5.26
C GLN A 43 -14.19 1.60 -6.67
N PHE A 44 -13.24 0.68 -6.78
CA PHE A 44 -12.66 0.26 -8.07
C PHE A 44 -13.37 -0.95 -8.70
N GLY A 45 -14.48 -1.43 -8.11
CA GLY A 45 -15.23 -2.58 -8.62
C GLY A 45 -14.46 -3.90 -8.57
N ILE A 46 -13.55 -4.05 -7.61
CA ILE A 46 -12.69 -5.22 -7.43
C ILE A 46 -13.33 -6.16 -6.41
N HIS A 47 -13.47 -7.43 -6.80
CA HIS A 47 -13.99 -8.44 -5.88
C HIS A 47 -12.90 -8.89 -4.90
N PRO A 48 -13.16 -9.07 -3.60
CA PRO A 48 -12.15 -9.56 -2.64
C PRO A 48 -11.51 -10.92 -2.97
N LYS A 49 -12.07 -11.66 -3.93
CA LYS A 49 -11.54 -12.96 -4.40
C LYS A 49 -10.32 -12.79 -5.29
N GLU A 50 -10.10 -11.61 -5.85
CA GLU A 50 -8.90 -11.29 -6.63
C GLU A 50 -7.62 -11.42 -5.77
N LEU A 51 -7.75 -11.37 -4.44
CA LEU A 51 -6.66 -11.65 -3.51
C LEU A 51 -6.24 -13.13 -3.46
N ASP A 52 -7.10 -14.05 -3.91
CA ASP A 52 -6.80 -15.49 -3.90
C ASP A 52 -5.67 -15.80 -4.90
N ASP A 53 -5.73 -15.16 -6.08
CA ASP A 53 -4.75 -15.30 -7.17
C ASP A 53 -3.57 -14.33 -7.05
N PHE A 54 -3.68 -13.30 -6.22
CA PHE A 54 -2.61 -12.33 -5.97
C PHE A 54 -1.44 -12.99 -5.22
N GLN A 55 -0.21 -12.80 -5.67
CA GLN A 55 0.98 -13.36 -5.03
C GLN A 55 1.69 -12.29 -4.19
N ILE A 56 2.21 -12.70 -3.04
CA ILE A 56 3.05 -11.84 -2.20
C ILE A 56 4.38 -12.55 -2.03
N LEU A 57 5.44 -11.94 -2.55
CA LEU A 57 6.79 -12.46 -2.55
C LEU A 57 7.68 -11.60 -1.67
N ILE A 58 8.63 -12.24 -1.00
CA ILE A 58 9.65 -11.54 -0.23
C ILE A 58 11.00 -11.91 -0.80
N GLU A 59 11.70 -10.92 -1.35
CA GLU A 59 12.91 -11.11 -2.12
C GLU A 59 13.86 -9.91 -2.00
N ASP A 60 15.06 -10.05 -2.51
CA ASP A 60 16.03 -8.95 -2.54
C ASP A 60 15.64 -7.98 -3.68
N LEU A 61 15.34 -6.73 -3.30
CA LEU A 61 14.99 -5.66 -4.23
C LEU A 61 16.10 -4.62 -4.21
N ASP A 62 16.75 -4.40 -5.36
CA ASP A 62 17.90 -3.47 -5.50
C ASP A 62 17.49 -2.02 -5.20
N GLY A 63 17.63 -1.60 -3.94
CA GLY A 63 17.38 -0.24 -3.48
C GLY A 63 15.90 0.16 -3.36
N LYS A 64 14.97 -0.79 -3.51
CA LYS A 64 13.52 -0.56 -3.36
C LYS A 64 12.96 -1.27 -2.13
N TYR A 65 11.86 -0.73 -1.59
CA TYR A 65 11.12 -1.39 -0.51
C TYR A 65 10.08 -2.38 -1.04
N ALA A 66 9.40 -2.04 -2.13
CA ALA A 66 8.39 -2.89 -2.74
C ALA A 66 8.23 -2.60 -4.24
N GLU A 67 7.58 -3.53 -4.94
CA GLU A 67 7.15 -3.39 -6.33
C GLU A 67 5.91 -4.24 -6.58
N THR A 68 4.85 -3.66 -7.13
CA THR A 68 3.56 -4.34 -7.35
C THR A 68 3.04 -4.20 -8.77
N ASP A 69 2.53 -5.30 -9.31
CA ASP A 69 1.80 -5.36 -10.57
C ASP A 69 0.38 -5.94 -10.38
N ALA A 70 -0.29 -6.32 -11.46
CA ALA A 70 -1.66 -6.86 -11.43
C ALA A 70 -1.78 -8.28 -10.83
N THR A 71 -0.67 -8.94 -10.52
CA THR A 71 -0.64 -10.34 -10.09
C THR A 71 0.26 -10.58 -8.89
N VAL A 72 1.26 -9.73 -8.66
CA VAL A 72 2.23 -9.93 -7.59
C VAL A 72 2.64 -8.63 -6.93
N MET A 73 2.80 -8.68 -5.60
CA MET A 73 3.50 -7.70 -4.77
C MET A 73 4.80 -8.31 -4.28
N ARG A 74 5.91 -7.62 -4.54
CA ARG A 74 7.25 -7.99 -4.06
C ARG A 74 7.61 -7.06 -2.92
N LEU A 75 8.03 -7.62 -1.79
CA LEU A 75 8.46 -6.90 -0.60
C LEU A 75 9.94 -7.18 -0.35
N SER A 76 10.72 -6.14 -0.06
CA SER A 76 12.15 -6.31 0.20
C SER A 76 12.39 -7.07 1.50
N LYS A 77 13.34 -8.02 1.48
CA LYS A 77 13.81 -8.75 2.68
C LYS A 77 14.27 -7.83 3.82
N THR A 78 14.77 -6.64 3.51
CA THR A 78 15.26 -5.68 4.52
C THR A 78 14.15 -5.13 5.42
N LEU A 79 12.88 -5.23 5.01
CA LEU A 79 11.73 -4.77 5.80
C LEU A 79 11.45 -5.66 7.02
N TRP A 80 12.05 -6.85 7.07
CA TRP A 80 11.74 -7.90 8.04
C TRP A 80 12.79 -8.03 9.14
N GLU A 81 13.70 -7.06 9.25
CA GLU A 81 14.66 -6.95 10.36
C GLU A 81 13.99 -6.57 11.70
N LYS A 82 12.73 -6.11 11.64
CA LYS A 82 11.89 -5.70 12.77
C LYS A 82 10.48 -6.27 12.63
N ASP A 83 9.56 -5.93 13.55
CA ASP A 83 8.15 -6.30 13.38
C ASP A 83 7.54 -5.52 12.20
N PHE A 84 7.47 -6.22 11.07
CA PHE A 84 6.98 -5.69 9.81
C PHE A 84 5.57 -5.10 9.90
N PHE A 85 4.66 -5.76 10.62
CA PHE A 85 3.27 -5.31 10.67
C PHE A 85 3.09 -4.11 11.60
N GLU A 86 3.99 -3.91 12.55
CA GLU A 86 4.01 -2.72 13.37
C GLU A 86 4.52 -1.51 12.58
N ASP A 87 5.67 -1.65 11.91
CA ASP A 87 6.41 -0.53 11.34
C ASP A 87 6.14 -0.27 9.85
N TYR A 88 5.81 -1.32 9.07
CA TYR A 88 5.77 -1.27 7.61
C TYR A 88 4.44 -1.70 7.00
N TRP A 89 3.41 -1.96 7.81
CA TRP A 89 2.08 -2.32 7.28
C TRP A 89 1.51 -1.28 6.31
N PHE A 90 1.76 0.00 6.55
CA PHE A 90 1.34 1.08 5.65
C PHE A 90 1.86 0.86 4.21
N LEU A 91 3.04 0.23 4.04
CA LEU A 91 3.59 -0.09 2.73
C LEU A 91 2.74 -1.14 2.01
N CYS A 92 2.29 -2.20 2.69
CA CYS A 92 1.35 -3.15 2.09
C CYS A 92 0.06 -2.47 1.61
N CYS A 93 -0.44 -1.51 2.39
CA CYS A 93 -1.62 -0.73 2.02
C CYS A 93 -1.37 0.26 0.87
N HIS A 94 -0.16 0.79 0.75
CA HIS A 94 0.27 1.55 -0.43
C HIS A 94 0.25 0.64 -1.67
N GLU A 95 0.97 -0.48 -1.58
CA GLU A 95 1.21 -1.40 -2.69
C GLU A 95 -0.06 -2.09 -3.20
N ILE A 96 -1.00 -2.46 -2.32
CA ILE A 96 -2.28 -3.04 -2.76
C ILE A 96 -3.12 -2.06 -3.59
N MET A 97 -2.87 -0.75 -3.49
CA MET A 97 -3.53 0.22 -4.37
C MET A 97 -2.97 0.15 -5.80
N HIS A 98 -1.68 -0.09 -5.99
CA HIS A 98 -1.11 -0.32 -7.33
C HIS A 98 -1.72 -1.56 -7.99
N PHE A 99 -1.85 -2.65 -7.23
CA PHE A 99 -2.60 -3.82 -7.69
C PHE A 99 -4.03 -3.46 -8.11
N CYS A 100 -4.75 -2.69 -7.27
CA CYS A 100 -6.09 -2.22 -7.61
C CYS A 100 -6.12 -1.39 -8.89
N ALA A 101 -5.17 -0.47 -9.06
CA ALA A 101 -5.06 0.40 -10.22
C ALA A 101 -4.83 -0.42 -11.51
N ARG A 102 -3.97 -1.43 -11.46
CA ARG A 102 -3.70 -2.31 -12.61
C ARG A 102 -4.90 -3.19 -12.96
N LEU A 103 -5.58 -3.75 -11.96
CA LEU A 103 -6.82 -4.51 -12.22
C LEU A 103 -7.91 -3.63 -12.81
N PHE A 104 -8.05 -2.40 -12.32
CA PHE A 104 -9.00 -1.42 -12.86
C PHE A 104 -8.68 -1.08 -14.31
N GLU A 105 -7.43 -0.79 -14.62
CA GLU A 105 -6.97 -0.49 -15.98
C GLU A 105 -7.19 -1.68 -16.93
N GLN A 106 -6.89 -2.90 -16.51
CA GLN A 106 -7.14 -4.11 -17.31
C GLN A 106 -8.63 -4.34 -17.59
N LYS A 107 -9.51 -4.06 -16.61
CA LYS A 107 -10.95 -4.28 -16.73
C LYS A 107 -11.67 -3.20 -17.54
N THR A 108 -11.17 -1.96 -17.50
CA THR A 108 -11.88 -0.78 -18.03
C THR A 108 -11.17 -0.10 -19.18
N GLY A 109 -9.86 -0.31 -19.34
CA GLY A 109 -9.01 0.44 -20.26
C GLY A 109 -8.68 1.87 -19.81
N LEU A 110 -9.03 2.26 -18.58
CA LEU A 110 -8.83 3.60 -18.03
C LEU A 110 -7.80 3.59 -16.90
N LYS A 111 -7.00 4.65 -16.78
CA LYS A 111 -6.11 4.82 -15.62
C LYS A 111 -6.85 5.43 -14.44
N VAL A 112 -6.33 5.16 -13.24
CA VAL A 112 -6.79 5.84 -12.03
C VAL A 112 -6.54 7.34 -12.19
N GLY A 113 -7.61 8.12 -12.28
CA GLY A 113 -7.50 9.58 -12.42
C GLY A 113 -7.81 10.15 -13.81
N ASP A 114 -8.11 9.33 -14.83
CA ASP A 114 -8.52 9.78 -16.18
C ASP A 114 -9.91 10.46 -16.22
N GLN A 115 -10.35 11.10 -15.13
CA GLN A 115 -11.54 11.95 -15.14
C GLN A 115 -11.20 13.26 -15.87
N PRO A 116 -12.03 13.71 -16.84
CA PRO A 116 -11.76 14.94 -17.57
C PRO A 116 -11.83 16.16 -16.64
N GLY A 117 -10.76 16.97 -16.60
CA GLY A 117 -10.80 18.36 -16.15
C GLY A 117 -10.00 18.77 -14.91
N GLU A 118 -8.71 18.46 -14.81
CA GLU A 118 -7.80 19.15 -13.87
C GLU A 118 -6.43 19.40 -14.53
N ASP A 119 -6.22 20.61 -15.03
CA ASP A 119 -4.91 21.17 -15.38
C ASP A 119 -4.26 21.75 -14.12
N ASP A 120 -3.00 21.42 -13.83
CA ASP A 120 -2.08 22.21 -12.99
C ASP A 120 -0.61 21.68 -13.15
N ASP A 121 0.38 22.38 -12.60
CA ASP A 121 1.82 22.24 -12.92
C ASP A 121 2.64 21.28 -11.98
N GLU A 122 2.01 20.37 -11.22
CA GLU A 122 2.72 19.54 -10.21
C GLU A 122 2.55 18.02 -10.40
N PRO A 123 3.54 17.31 -10.98
CA PRO A 123 3.40 15.92 -11.44
C PRO A 123 2.81 14.94 -10.40
N TYR A 124 3.15 15.08 -9.11
CA TYR A 124 2.62 14.21 -8.05
C TYR A 124 1.15 14.52 -7.67
N LEU A 125 0.71 15.78 -7.80
CA LEU A 125 -0.71 16.12 -7.67
C LEU A 125 -1.56 15.59 -8.84
N HIS A 126 -0.93 15.15 -9.93
CA HIS A 126 -1.57 14.45 -11.04
C HIS A 126 -1.44 12.93 -10.96
N ASP A 127 -0.51 12.40 -10.15
CA ASP A 127 -0.45 10.96 -9.88
C ASP A 127 -1.56 10.56 -8.90
N LYS A 128 -2.77 10.41 -9.44
CA LYS A 128 -3.94 10.04 -8.65
C LYS A 128 -3.78 8.66 -8.02
N GLU A 129 -3.04 7.75 -8.66
CA GLU A 129 -2.75 6.42 -8.14
C GLU A 129 -1.93 6.51 -6.85
N GLU A 130 -0.80 7.23 -6.87
CA GLU A 130 0.03 7.49 -5.69
C GLU A 130 -0.77 8.17 -4.58
N GLN A 131 -1.61 9.16 -4.92
CA GLN A 131 -2.49 9.79 -3.93
C GLN A 131 -3.51 8.83 -3.32
N TRP A 132 -4.04 7.89 -4.10
CA TRP A 132 -4.89 6.81 -3.56
C TRP A 132 -4.08 5.87 -2.67
N ALA A 133 -2.87 5.53 -3.06
CA ALA A 133 -1.98 4.63 -2.32
C ALA A 133 -1.60 5.21 -0.95
N PHE A 134 -1.17 6.47 -0.90
CA PHE A 134 -0.87 7.15 0.36
C PHE A 134 -2.11 7.44 1.20
N ALA A 135 -3.25 7.79 0.60
CA ALA A 135 -4.50 7.94 1.35
C ALA A 135 -4.96 6.60 1.97
N LEU A 136 -4.81 5.49 1.25
CA LEU A 136 -5.11 4.16 1.77
C LEU A 136 -4.15 3.76 2.90
N SER A 137 -2.86 4.10 2.76
CA SER A 137 -1.86 3.92 3.82
C SER A 137 -2.28 4.63 5.11
N ILE A 138 -2.62 5.92 5.02
CA ILE A 138 -3.10 6.72 6.15
C ILE A 138 -4.41 6.17 6.72
N ALA A 139 -5.37 5.80 5.85
CA ALA A 139 -6.65 5.23 6.27
C ALA A 139 -6.47 3.94 7.06
N SER A 140 -5.54 3.07 6.64
CA SER A 140 -5.26 1.82 7.35
C SER A 140 -4.67 2.06 8.75
N GLU A 141 -3.83 3.09 8.91
CA GLU A 141 -3.26 3.41 10.22
C GLU A 141 -4.29 4.07 11.16
N ILE A 142 -5.18 4.93 10.62
CA ILE A 142 -6.32 5.48 11.37
C ILE A 142 -7.26 4.35 11.82
N GLU A 143 -7.57 3.39 10.94
CA GLU A 143 -8.39 2.22 11.27
C GLU A 143 -7.80 1.40 12.43
N ARG A 144 -6.46 1.31 12.50
CA ARG A 144 -5.74 0.64 13.59
C ARG A 144 -5.69 1.46 14.90
N ASN A 145 -6.29 2.66 14.93
CA ASN A 145 -6.19 3.63 16.02
C ASN A 145 -4.73 4.03 16.32
N THR A 146 -3.91 4.13 15.28
CA THR A 146 -2.51 4.58 15.41
C THR A 146 -2.49 6.06 15.78
N ASP A 147 -1.57 6.43 16.68
CA ASP A 147 -1.40 7.81 17.09
C ASP A 147 -1.08 8.72 15.88
N PRO A 148 -1.73 9.90 15.74
CA PRO A 148 -1.53 10.78 14.59
C PRO A 148 -0.07 11.20 14.36
N ASP A 149 0.73 11.40 15.42
CA ASP A 149 2.15 11.76 15.27
C ASP A 149 2.95 10.58 14.74
N VAL A 150 2.58 9.36 15.11
CA VAL A 150 3.19 8.14 14.55
C VAL A 150 2.85 7.99 13.07
N ILE A 151 1.60 8.23 12.67
CA ILE A 151 1.18 8.21 11.26
C ILE A 151 1.98 9.24 10.46
N TYR A 152 2.07 10.47 10.98
CA TYR A 152 2.85 11.54 10.36
C TYR A 152 4.30 11.12 10.19
N ASN A 153 4.97 10.69 11.26
CA ASN A 153 6.40 10.35 11.22
C ASN A 153 6.73 9.15 10.32
N ARG A 154 5.81 8.20 10.13
CA ARG A 154 6.02 7.04 9.24
C ARG A 154 5.80 7.39 7.78
N ILE A 155 4.71 8.10 7.47
CA ILE A 155 4.25 8.26 6.07
C ILE A 155 4.70 9.60 5.47
N PHE A 156 4.71 10.69 6.24
CA PHE A 156 5.10 12.02 5.73
C PHE A 156 6.48 12.05 5.08
N PRO A 157 7.55 11.41 5.61
CA PRO A 157 8.85 11.44 4.95
C PRO A 157 8.79 10.94 3.51
N LYS A 158 7.99 9.88 3.24
CA LYS A 158 7.81 9.32 1.89
C LYS A 158 7.09 10.28 0.98
N ILE A 159 6.00 10.88 1.44
CA ILE A 159 5.25 11.90 0.70
C ILE A 159 6.15 13.12 0.42
N SER A 160 6.92 13.58 1.41
CA SER A 160 7.73 14.80 1.30
C SER A 160 8.84 14.70 0.23
N TRP A 161 9.31 13.50 -0.08
CA TRP A 161 10.32 13.27 -1.14
C TRP A 161 9.81 13.65 -2.53
N HIS A 162 8.50 13.72 -2.71
CA HIS A 162 7.88 14.14 -3.97
C HIS A 162 7.76 15.67 -4.13
N PHE A 163 8.16 16.45 -3.13
CA PHE A 163 8.01 17.91 -3.13
C PHE A 163 9.34 18.62 -2.93
N ASN A 164 9.56 19.68 -3.72
CA ASN A 164 10.72 20.56 -3.58
C ASN A 164 10.64 21.50 -2.35
N SER A 165 9.51 21.52 -1.64
CA SER A 165 9.30 22.33 -0.44
C SER A 165 8.59 21.53 0.67
N PRO A 166 9.10 21.58 1.91
CA PRO A 166 8.43 20.97 3.06
C PRO A 166 7.01 21.48 3.33
N SER A 167 6.71 22.75 3.00
CA SER A 167 5.36 23.30 3.23
C SER A 167 4.32 22.66 2.31
N ARG A 168 4.67 22.46 1.02
CA ARG A 168 3.79 21.80 0.05
C ARG A 168 3.57 20.33 0.40
N GLY A 169 4.61 19.63 0.84
CA GLY A 169 4.47 18.27 1.36
C GLY A 169 3.48 18.19 2.53
N LYS A 170 3.49 19.18 3.44
CA LYS A 170 2.55 19.22 4.57
C LYS A 170 1.11 19.47 4.12
N GLU A 171 0.90 20.38 3.17
CA GLU A 171 -0.41 20.61 2.57
C GLU A 171 -0.94 19.35 1.88
N ALA A 172 -0.11 18.69 1.07
CA ALA A 172 -0.45 17.43 0.42
C ALA A 172 -0.78 16.33 1.45
N PHE A 173 0.00 16.22 2.52
CA PHE A 173 -0.31 15.29 3.61
C PHE A 173 -1.68 15.57 4.23
N GLY A 174 -2.00 16.84 4.51
CA GLY A 174 -3.32 17.24 5.01
C GLY A 174 -4.47 16.84 4.07
N MET A 175 -4.31 17.05 2.77
CA MET A 175 -5.28 16.60 1.76
C MET A 175 -5.45 15.08 1.76
N LEU A 176 -4.36 14.32 1.88
CA LEU A 176 -4.38 12.86 1.91
C LEU A 176 -5.05 12.33 3.19
N VAL A 177 -4.91 13.01 4.33
CA VAL A 177 -5.66 12.71 5.56
C VAL A 177 -7.16 12.87 5.36
N GLU A 178 -7.60 13.96 4.71
CA GLU A 178 -9.04 14.15 4.41
C GLU A 178 -9.56 13.10 3.44
N LYS A 179 -8.76 12.69 2.45
CA LYS A 179 -9.10 11.58 1.55
C LYS A 179 -9.18 10.25 2.30
N ALA A 180 -8.27 10.01 3.25
CA ALA A 180 -8.28 8.82 4.10
C ALA A 180 -9.54 8.72 4.98
N LYS A 181 -9.99 9.84 5.56
CA LYS A 181 -11.27 9.89 6.30
C LYS A 181 -12.46 9.52 5.42
N LYS A 182 -12.49 10.02 4.16
CA LYS A 182 -13.52 9.64 3.18
C LYS A 182 -13.49 8.14 2.87
N ILE A 183 -12.31 7.54 2.69
CA ILE A 183 -12.16 6.07 2.51
C ILE A 183 -12.82 5.31 3.67
N LEU A 184 -12.67 5.80 4.89
CA LEU A 184 -13.22 5.19 6.10
C LEU A 184 -14.67 5.58 6.42
N ASN A 185 -15.28 6.50 5.65
CA ASN A 185 -16.57 7.14 5.97
C ASN A 185 -16.59 7.76 7.38
N LEU A 186 -15.53 8.50 7.73
CA LEU A 186 -15.41 9.29 8.96
C LEU A 186 -15.75 10.77 8.73
#